data_AF-A0A945B407-F1
#
_entry.id   AF-A0A945B407-F1
#
_cell.length_a   1.000
_cell.length_b   1.000
_cell.length_c   1.000
_cell.angle_alpha   90.00
_cell.angle_beta   90.00
_cell.angle_gamma   90.00
#
_symmetry.space_group_name_H-M   'P 1'
#
loop_
_entity.id
_entity.type
_entity.pdbx_description
1 polymer ?
#
loop_
_entity_poly.entity_id
_entity_poly.type
_entity_poly.pdbx_seq_one_letter_code
_entity_poly.pdbx_strand_id
1 'polypeptide(L)'
;MNGYFVMEYLYRDADNFKAFGEILVSGDVAEDYITEIESYLYAGELFVAEQVNMPTLYSLLWKYSNGPTIADHAFHEFSSIRFATESEIESLDVWGETSVLLDTFRTACQQSWDCSQSVHCAVFSYA
;
A
#
# COMPACT_ATOMS: atom_id res chain seq x y z
N MET A 1 -25.68 7.52 0.58
CA MET A 1 -24.75 7.64 1.72
C MET A 1 -23.50 6.97 1.24
N ASN A 2 -22.40 7.70 1.08
CA ASN A 2 -21.13 7.07 0.73
C ASN A 2 -20.66 6.24 1.92
N GLY A 3 -20.21 5.02 1.67
CA GLY A 3 -19.55 4.18 2.68
C GLY A 3 -18.15 4.68 3.01
N TYR A 4 -17.60 4.16 4.10
CA TYR A 4 -16.19 4.28 4.45
C TYR A 4 -15.59 2.88 4.56
N PHE A 5 -14.41 2.71 4.01
CA PHE A 5 -13.70 1.44 3.99
C PHE A 5 -12.27 1.63 4.47
N VAL A 6 -11.74 0.61 5.14
CA VAL A 6 -10.33 0.53 5.49
C VAL A 6 -9.67 -0.44 4.53
N MET A 7 -8.62 0.02 3.85
CA MET A 7 -7.68 -0.85 3.15
C MET A 7 -6.52 -1.15 4.09
N GLU A 8 -6.31 -2.43 4.38
CA GLU A 8 -5.20 -2.94 5.17
C GLU A 8 -4.10 -3.45 4.24
N TYR A 9 -2.86 -3.15 4.60
CA TYR A 9 -1.67 -3.55 3.85
C TYR A 9 -0.49 -3.71 4.80
N LEU A 10 0.58 -4.33 4.33
CA LEU A 10 1.80 -4.47 5.13
C LEU A 10 3.05 -4.31 4.29
N TYR A 11 4.13 -4.00 4.96
CA TYR A 11 5.47 -4.18 4.44
C TYR A 11 6.11 -5.38 5.11
N ARG A 12 6.73 -6.24 4.30
CA ARG A 12 7.54 -7.37 4.77
C ARG A 12 8.91 -7.25 4.12
N ASP A 13 9.97 -7.18 4.91
CA ASP A 13 11.34 -7.20 4.36
C ASP A 13 11.79 -8.63 3.98
N ALA A 14 12.95 -8.76 3.35
CA ALA A 14 13.51 -10.05 2.94
C ALA A 14 13.85 -10.98 4.13
N ASP A 15 13.98 -10.44 5.35
CA ASP A 15 14.20 -11.18 6.59
C ASP A 15 12.88 -11.50 7.34
N ASN A 16 11.73 -11.22 6.70
CA ASN A 16 10.37 -11.52 7.14
C ASN A 16 9.86 -10.70 8.35
N PHE A 17 10.50 -9.58 8.69
CA PHE A 17 9.96 -8.58 9.62
C PHE A 17 8.80 -7.84 8.96
N LYS A 18 7.78 -7.48 9.75
CA LYS A 18 6.53 -6.90 9.24
C LYS A 18 6.18 -5.58 9.90
N ALA A 19 5.71 -4.63 9.09
CA ALA A 19 5.05 -3.42 9.54
C ALA A 19 3.66 -3.36 8.88
N PHE A 20 2.63 -3.03 9.65
CA PHE A 20 1.24 -2.98 9.17
C PHE A 20 0.80 -1.55 8.98
N GLY A 21 -0.05 -1.32 7.99
CA GLY A 21 -0.63 -0.02 7.68
C GLY A 21 -2.09 -0.15 7.29
N GLU A 22 -2.78 0.97 7.43
CA GLU A 22 -4.17 1.11 7.07
C GLU A 22 -4.40 2.50 6.45
N ILE A 23 -5.33 2.59 5.50
CA ILE A 23 -5.84 3.86 5.00
C ILE A 23 -7.36 3.84 5.00
N LEU A 24 -7.97 4.99 5.32
CA LEU A 24 -9.41 5.20 5.23
C LEU A 24 -9.77 5.74 3.85
N VAL A 25 -10.66 5.08 3.14
CA VAL A 25 -11.21 5.53 1.85
C VAL A 25 -12.72 5.73 1.94
N SER A 26 -13.22 6.74 1.26
CA SER A 26 -14.65 7.07 1.21
C SER A 26 -15.26 6.81 -0.15
N GLY A 27 -16.55 6.53 -0.21
CA GLY A 27 -17.25 6.27 -1.47
C GLY A 27 -18.02 4.96 -1.44
N ASP A 28 -18.32 4.45 -2.62
CA ASP A 28 -19.01 3.17 -2.79
C ASP A 28 -18.08 2.19 -3.48
N VAL A 29 -18.22 0.91 -3.14
CA VAL A 29 -17.50 -0.20 -3.79
C VAL A 29 -18.50 -1.04 -4.57
N ALA A 30 -18.17 -1.35 -5.82
CA ALA A 30 -18.89 -2.36 -6.59
C ALA A 30 -18.60 -3.76 -6.05
N GLU A 31 -19.41 -4.75 -6.43
CA GLU A 31 -19.25 -6.14 -5.98
C GLU A 31 -17.88 -6.74 -6.37
N ASP A 32 -17.33 -6.33 -7.51
CA ASP A 32 -16.06 -6.77 -8.06
C ASP A 32 -14.87 -5.87 -7.69
N TYR A 33 -15.07 -4.81 -6.92
CA TYR A 33 -14.06 -3.78 -6.64
C TYR A 33 -12.75 -4.36 -6.07
N ILE A 34 -12.85 -5.28 -5.11
CA ILE A 34 -11.68 -5.91 -4.49
C ILE A 34 -10.94 -6.78 -5.51
N THR A 35 -11.66 -7.59 -6.27
CA THR A 35 -11.07 -8.42 -7.33
C THR A 35 -10.42 -7.57 -8.42
N GLU A 36 -10.97 -6.40 -8.72
CA GLU A 36 -10.36 -5.47 -9.66
C GLU A 36 -9.03 -4.91 -9.12
N ILE A 37 -8.98 -4.45 -7.87
CA ILE A 37 -7.73 -4.03 -7.21
C ILE A 37 -6.69 -5.15 -7.25
N GLU A 38 -7.07 -6.37 -6.84
CA GLU A 38 -6.20 -7.55 -6.83
C GLU A 38 -5.64 -7.86 -8.22
N SER A 39 -6.43 -7.67 -9.28
CA SER A 39 -5.99 -7.89 -10.66
C SER A 39 -4.88 -6.93 -11.13
N TYR A 40 -4.72 -5.78 -10.46
CA TYR A 40 -3.67 -4.81 -10.73
C TYR A 40 -2.40 -5.05 -9.92
N LEU A 41 -2.41 -5.94 -8.93
CA LEU A 41 -1.25 -6.22 -8.09
C LEU A 41 -0.17 -7.01 -8.83
N TYR A 42 1.09 -6.68 -8.57
CA TYR A 42 2.21 -7.51 -9.00
C TYR A 42 2.17 -8.86 -8.28
N ALA A 43 2.30 -9.95 -9.04
CA ALA A 43 2.17 -11.31 -8.53
C ALA A 43 0.85 -11.58 -7.74
N GLY A 44 -0.18 -10.75 -7.94
CA GLY A 44 -1.49 -10.90 -7.30
C GLY A 44 -1.58 -10.41 -5.86
N GLU A 45 -0.50 -9.91 -5.24
CA GLU A 45 -0.52 -9.43 -3.85
C GLU A 45 0.37 -8.19 -3.60
N LEU A 46 1.32 -7.89 -4.49
CA LEU A 46 2.36 -6.89 -4.26
C LEU A 46 2.08 -5.56 -4.98
N PHE A 47 2.49 -4.46 -4.37
CA PHE A 47 2.41 -3.11 -4.96
C PHE A 47 3.53 -2.19 -4.43
N VAL A 48 3.72 -1.04 -5.07
CA VAL A 48 4.67 0.00 -4.60
C VAL A 48 3.86 1.17 -4.05
N ALA A 49 3.92 1.39 -2.73
CA ALA A 49 3.07 2.36 -2.04
C ALA A 49 3.26 3.80 -2.56
N GLU A 50 4.48 4.17 -2.93
CA GLU A 50 4.82 5.48 -3.48
C GLU A 50 4.09 5.77 -4.80
N GLN A 51 3.91 4.75 -5.66
CA GLN A 51 3.24 4.91 -6.96
C GLN A 51 1.72 5.06 -6.84
N VAL A 52 1.16 4.64 -5.71
CA VAL A 52 -0.26 4.86 -5.38
C VAL A 52 -0.45 5.96 -4.35
N ASN A 53 0.59 6.73 -4.01
CA ASN A 53 0.57 7.80 -3.02
C ASN A 53 0.04 7.37 -1.64
N MET A 54 0.32 6.12 -1.25
CA MET A 54 0.03 5.57 0.07
C MET A 54 1.25 5.73 0.99
N PRO A 55 1.03 5.82 2.32
CA PRO A 55 2.14 5.82 3.27
C PRO A 55 3.02 4.57 3.13
N THR A 56 4.33 4.77 3.12
CA THR A 56 5.31 3.69 3.12
C THR A 56 5.58 3.18 4.53
N LEU A 57 5.80 1.87 4.71
CA LEU A 57 5.93 1.25 6.05
C LEU A 57 7.33 0.75 6.39
N TYR A 58 8.25 0.64 5.42
CA TYR A 58 9.61 0.10 5.63
C TYR A 58 10.39 0.82 6.75
N SER A 59 10.20 2.13 6.90
CA SER A 59 10.96 2.94 7.88
C SER A 59 10.55 2.64 9.32
N LEU A 60 9.36 2.04 9.51
CA LEU A 60 8.90 1.57 10.81
C LEU A 60 9.73 0.40 11.34
N LEU A 61 10.42 -0.33 10.46
CA LEU A 61 11.30 -1.43 10.83
C LEU A 61 12.71 -0.96 11.22
N TRP A 62 13.13 0.25 10.82
CA TRP A 62 14.48 0.74 11.09
C TRP A 62 14.80 0.98 12.56
N LYS A 63 13.77 1.04 13.40
CA LYS A 63 13.93 1.01 14.86
C LYS A 63 14.67 -0.23 15.36
N TYR A 64 14.79 -1.29 14.52
CA TYR A 64 15.50 -2.52 14.82
C TYR A 64 16.91 -2.60 14.18
N SER A 65 17.24 -1.73 13.23
CA SER A 65 18.45 -1.82 12.40
C SER A 65 19.28 -0.53 12.30
N ASN A 66 18.88 0.55 13.00
CA ASN A 66 19.49 1.88 12.92
C ASN A 66 19.49 2.49 11.50
N GLY A 67 18.51 2.13 10.67
CA GLY A 67 18.38 2.64 9.30
C GLY A 67 18.01 1.54 8.28
N PRO A 68 18.00 1.88 6.98
CA PRO A 68 17.71 0.93 5.92
C PRO A 68 18.76 -0.19 5.86
N THR A 69 18.32 -1.37 5.43
CA THR A 69 19.12 -2.59 5.33
C THR A 69 19.07 -3.18 3.92
N ILE A 70 19.91 -4.18 3.65
CA ILE A 70 19.87 -4.93 2.39
C ILE A 70 18.60 -5.78 2.24
N ALA A 71 17.87 -6.01 3.33
CA ALA A 71 16.60 -6.72 3.29
C ALA A 71 15.47 -5.82 2.80
N ASP A 72 15.68 -4.49 2.78
CA ASP A 72 14.65 -3.55 2.37
C ASP A 72 14.40 -3.54 0.85
N HIS A 73 13.13 -3.41 0.47
CA HIS A 73 12.70 -3.32 -0.93
C HIS A 73 11.47 -2.41 -1.10
N ALA A 74 11.05 -2.16 -2.34
CA ALA A 74 9.93 -1.27 -2.64
C ALA A 74 8.54 -1.87 -2.33
N PHE A 75 8.41 -3.20 -2.38
CA PHE A 75 7.11 -3.84 -2.35
C PHE A 75 6.44 -3.82 -0.98
N HIS A 76 5.14 -3.51 -1.01
CA HIS A 76 4.16 -3.71 0.04
C HIS A 76 3.17 -4.78 -0.42
N GLU A 77 2.48 -5.40 0.54
CA GLU A 77 1.52 -6.48 0.30
C GLU A 77 0.11 -5.97 0.62
N PHE A 78 -0.81 -6.15 -0.32
CA PHE A 78 -2.23 -5.96 -0.10
C PHE A 78 -2.73 -7.04 0.88
N SER A 79 -3.54 -6.63 1.86
CA SER A 79 -4.12 -7.57 2.84
C SER A 79 -5.63 -7.66 2.68
N SER A 80 -6.36 -6.55 2.82
CA SER A 80 -7.82 -6.58 2.75
C SER A 80 -8.42 -5.20 2.47
N ILE A 81 -9.68 -5.18 2.05
CA ILE A 81 -10.56 -4.01 2.12
C ILE A 81 -11.83 -4.42 2.85
N ARG A 82 -12.21 -3.65 3.87
CA ARG A 82 -13.40 -3.91 4.69
C ARG A 82 -14.13 -2.61 5.02
N PHE A 83 -15.37 -2.72 5.49
CA PHE A 83 -16.06 -1.56 6.06
C PHE A 83 -15.28 -1.00 7.25
N ALA A 84 -15.20 0.33 7.31
CA ALA A 84 -14.64 1.04 8.45
C ALA A 84 -15.61 1.01 9.63
N THR A 85 -15.06 0.90 10.83
CA THR A 85 -15.81 1.10 12.08
C THR A 85 -16.02 2.60 12.34
N GLU A 86 -16.99 2.95 13.18
CA GLU A 86 -17.23 4.35 13.57
C GLU A 86 -15.97 4.99 14.18
N SER A 87 -15.23 4.27 15.01
CA SER A 87 -13.98 4.76 15.60
C SER A 87 -12.90 5.05 14.56
N GLU A 88 -12.78 4.23 13.51
CA GLU A 88 -11.80 4.47 12.43
C GLU A 88 -12.21 5.67 11.58
N ILE A 89 -13.51 5.83 11.30
CA ILE A 89 -14.05 7.01 10.60
C ILE A 89 -13.76 8.31 11.38
N GLU A 90 -13.80 8.27 12.71
CA GLU A 90 -13.55 9.44 13.56
C GLU A 90 -12.06 9.74 13.77
N SER A 91 -11.18 8.73 13.65
CA SER A 91 -9.77 8.85 14.06
C SER A 91 -8.78 8.87 12.90
N LEU A 92 -9.14 8.33 11.74
CA LEU A 92 -8.28 8.29 10.56
C LEU A 92 -8.61 9.45 9.62
N ASP A 93 -7.57 10.08 9.08
CA ASP A 93 -7.73 11.01 7.98
C ASP A 93 -8.16 10.23 6.72
N VAL A 94 -9.17 10.74 6.01
CA VAL A 94 -9.59 10.17 4.73
C VAL A 94 -8.46 10.35 3.73
N TRP A 95 -7.89 9.23 3.29
CA TRP A 95 -6.83 9.20 2.29
C TRP A 95 -7.33 9.65 0.92
N GLY A 96 -8.54 9.21 0.54
CA GLY A 96 -9.13 9.53 -0.76
C GLY A 96 -10.45 8.82 -1.01
N GLU A 97 -10.92 8.89 -2.25
CA GLU A 97 -12.12 8.17 -2.70
C GLU A 97 -11.77 6.76 -3.21
N THR A 98 -12.74 5.84 -3.16
CA THR A 98 -12.60 4.48 -3.74
C THR A 98 -12.25 4.53 -5.23
N SER A 99 -12.87 5.43 -6.00
CA SER A 99 -12.54 5.67 -7.41
C SER A 99 -11.06 6.04 -7.62
N VAL A 100 -10.53 6.92 -6.76
CA VAL A 100 -9.14 7.37 -6.81
C VAL A 100 -8.19 6.22 -6.47
N LEU A 101 -8.49 5.42 -5.45
CA LEU A 101 -7.70 4.23 -5.10
C LEU A 101 -7.63 3.26 -6.29
N LEU A 102 -8.75 2.98 -6.93
CA LEU A 102 -8.79 2.07 -8.08
C LEU A 102 -7.96 2.60 -9.26
N ASP A 103 -8.10 3.89 -9.58
CA ASP A 103 -7.38 4.51 -10.69
C ASP A 103 -5.87 4.59 -10.44
N THR A 104 -5.42 4.79 -9.19
CA THR A 104 -3.98 4.78 -8.87
C THR A 104 -3.40 3.38 -9.03
N PHE A 105 -4.07 2.33 -8.53
CA PHE A 105 -3.63 0.94 -8.71
C PHE A 105 -3.58 0.54 -10.19
N ARG A 106 -4.61 0.87 -10.96
CA ARG A 106 -4.65 0.65 -12.42
C ARG A 106 -3.48 1.34 -13.11
N THR A 107 -3.23 2.60 -12.79
CA THR A 107 -2.16 3.41 -13.40
C THR A 107 -0.78 2.85 -13.06
N ALA A 108 -0.54 2.49 -11.79
CA ALA A 108 0.73 1.93 -11.36
C ALA A 108 0.98 0.52 -11.96
N CYS A 109 -0.06 -0.29 -12.10
CA CYS A 109 0.01 -1.58 -12.81
C CYS A 109 0.41 -1.40 -14.28
N GLN A 110 -0.13 -0.38 -14.98
CA GLN A 110 0.27 -0.07 -16.36
C GLN A 110 1.73 0.36 -16.47
N GLN A 111 2.30 0.91 -15.39
CA GLN A 111 3.72 1.23 -15.26
C GLN A 111 4.57 0.05 -14.74
N SER A 112 3.98 -1.14 -14.62
CA SER A 112 4.65 -2.38 -14.20
C SER A 112 5.27 -2.33 -12.80
N TRP A 113 4.71 -1.54 -11.87
CA TRP A 113 5.21 -1.42 -10.50
C TRP A 113 6.72 -1.15 -10.41
N ASP A 114 7.13 -0.03 -11.02
CA ASP A 114 8.52 0.40 -11.14
C ASP A 114 9.19 0.67 -9.78
N CYS A 115 9.89 -0.34 -9.26
CA CYS A 115 10.60 -0.25 -7.99
C CYS A 115 11.68 0.83 -7.99
N SER A 116 12.20 1.27 -9.14
CA SER A 116 13.24 2.32 -9.19
C SER A 116 12.75 3.68 -8.70
N GLN A 117 11.42 3.87 -8.65
CA GLN A 117 10.78 5.07 -8.10
C GLN A 117 10.68 5.04 -6.57
N SER A 118 10.91 3.88 -5.94
CA SER A 118 11.03 3.81 -4.49
C SER A 118 12.40 4.30 -4.05
N VAL A 119 12.40 5.15 -3.02
CA VAL A 119 13.64 5.69 -2.45
C VAL A 119 14.56 4.60 -1.91
N HIS A 120 14.06 3.37 -1.67
CA HIS A 120 14.86 2.25 -1.16
C HIS A 120 15.58 1.44 -2.23
N CYS A 121 14.98 1.26 -3.41
CA CYS A 121 15.68 0.58 -4.50
C CYS A 121 16.70 1.51 -5.17
N ALA A 122 16.51 2.83 -5.11
CA ALA A 122 17.50 3.80 -5.60
C ALA A 122 18.84 3.73 -4.84
N VAL A 123 18.84 3.34 -3.55
CA VAL A 123 20.04 3.35 -2.69
C VAL A 123 21.06 2.27 -3.08
N PHE A 124 20.67 1.22 -3.80
CA PHE A 124 21.56 0.13 -4.20
C PHE A 124 22.19 0.31 -5.58
N SER A 125 22.02 1.47 -6.22
CA SER A 125 22.58 1.74 -7.56
C SER A 125 24.03 2.25 -7.58
N TYR A 126 24.69 2.35 -6.42
CA TYR A 126 26.14 2.64 -6.35
C TYR A 126 26.82 1.84 -5.23
N ALA A 127 27.36 0.67 -5.60
CA ALA A 127 28.52 0.04 -4.95
C ALA A 127 29.25 -0.85 -5.96
#